data_AF-A0A849WN26-F1
#
_entry.id   AF-A0A849WN26-F1
#
_cell.length_a   1.000
_cell.length_b   1.000
_cell.length_c   1.000
_cell.angle_alpha   90.00
_cell.angle_beta   90.00
_cell.angle_gamma   90.00
#
_symmetry.space_group_name_H-M   'P 1'
#
loop_
_entity.id
_entity.type
_entity.pdbx_description
1 polymer ?
#
loop_
_entity_poly.entity_id
_entity_poly.type
_entity_poly.pdbx_seq_one_letter_code
_entity_poly.pdbx_strand_id
1 'polypeptide(L)'
;MKSFALIVLILATSMAHAKKSCTTEPKEKWMTEEAFKKMVTDKGYTIKKFKQPGTCYEIYGTDKAGKKVEIYFNPVDGSIVTEK
;
A
#
# COMPACT_ATOMS: atom_id res chain seq x y z
N MET A 1 52.86 15.10 -22.95
CA MET A 1 51.98 14.24 -23.76
C MET A 1 50.79 13.85 -22.90
N LYS A 2 49.57 14.12 -23.40
CA LYS A 2 48.32 13.35 -23.26
C LYS A 2 48.04 12.79 -21.83
N SER A 3 46.99 13.21 -21.14
CA SER A 3 45.64 12.93 -21.60
C SER A 3 44.62 13.83 -20.91
N PHE A 4 43.75 14.42 -21.74
CA PHE A 4 42.46 14.95 -21.36
C PHE A 4 41.49 13.81 -21.07
N ALA A 5 40.59 14.10 -20.11
CA ALA A 5 39.22 13.60 -19.97
C ALA A 5 39.00 12.12 -19.63
N LEU A 6 38.27 11.90 -18.53
CA LEU A 6 37.04 11.13 -18.60
C LEU A 6 36.07 11.64 -17.50
N ILE A 7 35.06 12.40 -17.93
CA ILE A 7 33.86 12.72 -17.15
C ILE A 7 33.06 11.42 -17.06
N VAL A 8 32.95 10.84 -15.87
CA VAL A 8 32.08 9.68 -15.64
C VAL A 8 30.68 10.18 -15.30
N LEU A 9 29.77 9.74 -16.16
CA LEU A 9 28.36 10.02 -16.25
C LEU A 9 27.62 9.70 -14.94
N ILE A 10 26.81 10.66 -14.49
CA ILE A 10 25.88 10.56 -13.36
C ILE A 10 24.94 9.38 -13.63
N LEU A 11 25.02 8.32 -12.83
CA LEU A 11 24.01 7.27 -12.85
C LEU A 11 22.68 7.88 -12.38
N ALA A 12 21.71 7.90 -13.29
CA ALA A 12 20.33 8.24 -13.01
C ALA A 12 19.82 7.35 -11.88
N THR A 13 19.44 7.96 -10.76
CA THR A 13 18.68 7.29 -9.70
C THR A 13 17.38 6.79 -10.32
N SER A 14 17.23 5.47 -10.37
CA SER A 14 15.93 4.86 -10.66
C SER A 14 14.94 5.38 -9.62
N MET A 15 14.04 6.25 -10.07
CA MET A 15 12.87 6.62 -9.27
C MET A 15 11.98 5.37 -9.23
N ALA A 16 12.31 4.45 -8.32
CA ALA A 16 11.43 3.37 -7.95
C ALA A 16 10.12 4.03 -7.55
N HIS A 17 9.10 3.89 -8.39
CA HIS A 17 7.76 4.32 -8.05
C HIS A 17 7.41 3.58 -6.77
N ALA A 18 7.41 4.30 -5.65
CA ALA A 18 7.29 3.69 -4.33
C ALA A 18 5.96 2.96 -4.27
N LYS A 19 5.98 1.63 -4.48
CA LYS A 19 4.85 0.77 -4.16
C LYS A 19 4.51 1.09 -2.70
N LYS A 20 3.24 1.37 -2.42
CA LYS A 20 2.80 1.66 -1.05
C LYS A 20 3.27 0.51 -0.14
N SER A 21 3.98 0.90 0.92
CA SER A 21 4.53 -0.02 1.92
C SER A 21 3.71 0.10 3.19
N CYS A 22 3.00 -0.97 3.56
CA CYS A 22 2.20 -1.04 4.78
C CYS A 22 2.76 -2.02 5.81
N THR A 23 3.56 -3.00 5.36
CA THR A 23 4.28 -3.93 6.24
C THR A 23 5.54 -4.47 5.55
N THR A 24 6.48 -4.98 6.35
CA THR A 24 7.64 -5.78 5.90
C THR A 24 7.46 -7.27 6.21
N GLU A 25 6.36 -7.64 6.88
CA GLU A 25 6.08 -9.03 7.25
C GLU A 25 5.71 -9.87 6.02
N PRO A 26 6.08 -11.16 6.03
CA PRO A 26 5.85 -12.04 4.90
C PRO A 26 4.35 -12.40 4.79
N LYS A 27 3.89 -12.76 3.59
CA LYS A 27 2.45 -12.92 3.27
C LYS A 27 1.75 -13.98 4.11
N GLU A 28 2.48 -14.94 4.65
CA GLU A 28 1.98 -16.00 5.52
C GLU A 28 1.45 -15.46 6.85
N LYS A 29 1.89 -14.25 7.27
CA LYS A 29 1.37 -13.55 8.45
C LYS A 29 0.20 -12.63 8.14
N TRP A 30 -0.17 -12.47 6.87
CA TRP A 30 -1.26 -11.59 6.48
C TRP A 30 -2.60 -12.28 6.77
N MET A 31 -3.60 -11.49 7.15
CA MET A 31 -4.98 -11.94 7.18
C MET A 31 -5.38 -12.46 5.80
N THR A 32 -6.28 -13.44 5.75
CA THR A 32 -6.93 -13.78 4.48
C THR A 32 -7.77 -12.59 4.00
N GLU A 33 -8.00 -12.50 2.69
CA GLU A 33 -8.87 -11.47 2.12
C GLU A 33 -10.27 -11.48 2.76
N GLU A 34 -10.81 -12.67 3.03
CA GLU A 34 -12.11 -12.84 3.69
C GLU A 34 -12.12 -12.31 5.13
N ALA A 35 -11.11 -12.67 5.93
CA ALA A 35 -10.98 -12.21 7.31
C ALA A 35 -10.81 -10.68 7.36
N PHE A 36 -10.02 -10.12 6.46
CA PHE A 36 -9.83 -8.69 6.33
C PHE A 36 -11.13 -7.98 5.94
N LYS A 37 -11.82 -8.45 4.89
CA LYS A 37 -13.09 -7.85 4.44
C LYS A 37 -14.12 -7.86 5.57
N LYS A 38 -14.25 -8.98 6.28
CA LYS A 38 -15.15 -9.09 7.43
C LYS A 38 -14.80 -8.07 8.51
N MET A 39 -13.53 -7.97 8.89
CA MET A 39 -13.06 -7.01 9.90
C MET A 39 -13.40 -5.56 9.50
N VAL A 40 -13.15 -5.19 8.23
CA VAL A 40 -13.46 -3.84 7.73
C VAL A 40 -14.96 -3.58 7.70
N THR A 41 -15.79 -4.55 7.30
CA THR A 41 -17.25 -4.41 7.34
C THR A 41 -17.81 -4.36 8.76
N ASP A 42 -17.26 -5.13 9.70
CA ASP A 42 -17.64 -5.10 11.12
C ASP A 42 -17.30 -3.73 11.75
N LYS A 43 -16.23 -3.08 11.26
CA LYS A 43 -15.88 -1.69 11.59
C LYS A 43 -16.80 -0.66 10.91
N GLY A 44 -17.81 -1.08 10.15
CA GLY A 44 -18.84 -0.23 9.56
C GLY A 44 -18.44 0.45 8.25
N TYR A 45 -17.39 -0.02 7.58
CA TYR A 45 -17.08 0.40 6.22
C TYR A 45 -17.83 -0.47 5.21
N THR A 46 -18.22 0.12 4.09
CA THR A 46 -18.70 -0.63 2.92
C THR A 46 -17.58 -0.78 1.91
N ILE A 47 -17.30 -1.99 1.44
CA ILE A 47 -16.25 -2.26 0.45
C ILE A 47 -16.87 -2.28 -0.94
N LYS A 48 -16.55 -1.29 -1.78
CA LYS A 48 -16.91 -1.27 -3.20
C LYS A 48 -15.84 -1.90 -4.08
N LYS A 49 -14.57 -1.76 -3.71
CA LYS A 49 -13.44 -2.38 -4.40
C LYS A 49 -12.36 -2.72 -3.40
N PHE A 50 -11.78 -3.91 -3.54
CA PHE A 50 -10.60 -4.34 -2.80
C PHE A 50 -9.41 -4.42 -3.76
N LYS A 51 -8.22 -4.03 -3.30
CA LYS A 51 -6.95 -4.18 -4.02
C LYS A 51 -5.85 -4.60 -3.04
N GLN A 52 -4.75 -5.12 -3.59
CA GLN A 52 -3.55 -5.47 -2.83
C GLN A 52 -2.30 -4.79 -3.44
N PRO A 53 -2.18 -3.46 -3.37
CA PRO A 53 -1.00 -2.76 -3.90
C PRO A 53 0.20 -2.95 -2.96
N GLY A 54 1.35 -3.38 -3.50
CA GLY A 54 2.60 -3.48 -2.75
C GLY A 54 2.47 -4.42 -1.55
N THR A 55 2.70 -3.90 -0.34
CA THR A 55 2.54 -4.65 0.92
C THR A 55 1.28 -4.25 1.70
N CYS A 56 0.26 -3.74 1.01
CA CYS A 56 -0.96 -3.21 1.61
C CYS A 56 -2.21 -3.99 1.18
N TYR A 57 -3.23 -3.92 2.03
CA TYR A 57 -4.62 -4.10 1.63
C TYR A 57 -5.27 -2.74 1.44
N GLU A 58 -6.02 -2.57 0.36
CA GLU A 58 -6.67 -1.30 0.03
C GLU A 58 -8.15 -1.51 -0.22
N ILE A 59 -8.99 -0.66 0.36
CA ILE A 59 -10.42 -0.60 0.02
C ILE A 59 -10.80 0.77 -0.52
N TYR A 60 -11.67 0.75 -1.53
CA TYR A 60 -12.50 1.88 -1.92
C TYR A 60 -13.90 1.60 -1.44
N GLY A 61 -14.54 2.59 -0.81
CA GLY A 61 -15.74 2.32 -0.05
C GLY A 61 -16.47 3.54 0.45
N THR A 62 -17.26 3.33 1.49
CA THR A 62 -17.77 4.41 2.34
C THR A 62 -17.54 4.09 3.81
N ASP A 63 -17.34 5.11 4.62
CA ASP A 63 -17.32 4.98 6.09
C ASP A 63 -18.75 4.86 6.67
N LYS A 64 -18.84 4.84 8.01
CA LYS A 64 -20.12 4.79 8.75
C LYS A 64 -21.03 5.99 8.51
N ALA A 65 -20.45 7.14 8.14
CA ALA A 65 -21.19 8.35 7.83
C ALA A 65 -21.62 8.42 6.35
N GLY A 66 -21.28 7.39 5.56
CA GLY A 66 -21.56 7.34 4.12
C GLY A 66 -20.58 8.16 3.27
N LYS A 67 -19.51 8.71 3.85
CA LYS A 67 -18.47 9.45 3.11
C LYS A 67 -17.62 8.45 2.33
N LYS A 68 -17.31 8.78 1.07
CA LYS A 68 -16.40 7.97 0.24
C LYS A 68 -14.99 7.98 0.83
N VAL A 69 -14.36 6.81 0.85
CA VAL A 69 -13.01 6.62 1.38
C VAL A 69 -12.14 5.75 0.47
N GLU A 70 -10.85 6.05 0.42
CA GLU A 70 -9.76 5.17 -0.04
C GLU A 70 -8.84 4.90 1.15
N ILE A 71 -8.79 3.65 1.62
CA ILE A 71 -8.04 3.31 2.84
C ILE A 71 -7.05 2.19 2.56
N TYR A 72 -5.80 2.43 2.95
CA TYR A 72 -4.73 1.43 2.97
C TYR A 72 -4.57 0.90 4.39
N PHE A 73 -4.48 -0.41 4.50
CA PHE A 73 -4.34 -1.13 5.74
C PHE A 73 -3.06 -1.97 5.73
N ASN A 74 -2.48 -2.12 6.91
CA ASN A 74 -1.52 -3.18 7.17
C ASN A 74 -2.27 -4.52 7.13
N PRO A 75 -1.89 -5.45 6.25
CA PRO A 75 -2.60 -6.72 6.08
C PRO A 75 -2.36 -7.71 7.23
N VAL A 76 -1.44 -7.43 8.15
CA VAL A 76 -1.14 -8.29 9.32
C VAL A 76 -2.16 -8.07 10.43
N ASP A 77 -2.49 -6.81 10.72
CA ASP A 77 -3.29 -6.44 11.89
C ASP A 77 -4.55 -5.60 11.55
N GLY A 78 -4.71 -5.21 10.29
CA GLY A 78 -5.82 -4.38 9.85
C GLY A 78 -5.78 -2.94 10.37
N SER A 79 -4.62 -2.45 10.81
CA SER A 79 -4.41 -1.04 11.17
C SER A 79 -4.44 -0.15 9.93
N ILE A 80 -5.01 1.04 10.06
CA ILE A 80 -5.06 2.03 8.98
C ILE A 80 -3.69 2.68 8.84
N VAL A 81 -3.12 2.60 7.64
CA VAL A 81 -1.85 3.24 7.29
C VAL A 81 -2.10 4.60 6.63
N THR A 82 -3.16 4.71 5.83
CA THR A 82 -3.56 5.97 5.19
C THR A 82 -5.05 5.91 4.88
N GLU A 83 -5.77 7.01 5.11
CA GLU A 83 -7.18 7.20 4.74
C GLU A 83 -7.32 8.53 3.99
N LYS A 84 -8.11 8.53 2.91
CA LYS A 84 -8.42 9.70 2.08
C LYS A 84 -9.93 9.85 1.92
#